data_AF-A0A165ZI96-F1
#
_entry.id   AF-A0A165ZI96-F1
#
_cell.length_a   1.000
_cell.length_b   1.000
_cell.length_c   1.000
_cell.angle_alpha   90.00
_cell.angle_beta   90.00
_cell.angle_gamma   90.00
#
_symmetry.space_group_name_H-M   'P 1'
#
loop_
_entity.id
_entity.type
_entity.pdbx_description
1 polymer ?
#
loop_
_entity_poly.entity_id
_entity_poly.type
_entity_poly.pdbx_seq_one_letter_code
_entity_poly.pdbx_strand_id
1 'polypeptide(L)'
;MSIRPNAPLTAKSVEVEKVIKKRTRGSDEGLSATTAIEVSVESQDTKSVTRKKQRVDQTTVTTLATFATTSTASTSAKPKLASIFTPQEPSSFRWLSPFDHTCLRGVHLSPLQTFTASRTSSEPITVKVAALDLDGTLIRFAGFGTKGPVRFDWWRTSVPGKLKELHTEGYLIAIVSNQKYKGKSLQRFQDKVPLIARSLSGIPFYIFAATSDDKFRKPGTGMWDALVSMLEVEGATIDVKSSFFVGDAAGRSGDHSDGDKGFAKAVGLPFFTPEQYFLGIKPK
;
A
#
# COMPACT_ATOMS: atom_id res chain seq x y z
N MET A 1 -47.72 59.42 17.36
CA MET A 1 -46.45 60.19 17.46
C MET A 1 -45.30 59.19 17.53
N SER A 2 -44.28 59.40 16.67
CA SER A 2 -42.93 58.75 16.60
C SER A 2 -42.89 57.22 16.45
N ILE A 3 -42.43 56.56 15.38
CA ILE A 3 -41.33 56.78 14.40
C ILE A 3 -39.96 57.00 15.07
N ARG A 4 -39.12 55.96 15.25
CA ARG A 4 -38.02 55.53 14.35
C ARG A 4 -37.13 54.43 15.01
N PRO A 5 -36.29 53.73 14.23
CA PRO A 5 -35.62 52.46 14.54
C PRO A 5 -34.06 52.57 14.65
N ASN A 6 -33.35 51.44 14.40
CA ASN A 6 -31.89 51.19 14.28
C ASN A 6 -31.18 50.80 15.60
N ALA A 7 -30.16 49.92 15.63
CA ALA A 7 -29.09 49.64 14.66
C ALA A 7 -28.46 48.23 14.89
N PRO A 8 -27.66 47.71 13.92
CA PRO A 8 -27.09 46.36 13.92
C PRO A 8 -25.72 46.25 14.61
N LEU A 9 -25.37 45.03 15.05
CA LEU A 9 -24.02 44.70 15.54
C LEU A 9 -23.10 44.28 14.38
N THR A 10 -21.92 44.87 14.40
CA THR A 10 -20.90 44.93 13.35
C THR A 10 -20.02 43.68 13.26
N ALA A 11 -19.70 43.28 12.03
CA ALA A 11 -18.65 42.33 11.70
C ALA A 11 -17.27 42.94 11.99
N LYS A 12 -16.40 42.18 12.67
CA LYS A 12 -14.98 42.52 12.83
C LYS A 12 -14.17 41.91 11.69
N SER A 13 -13.70 42.74 10.79
CA SER A 13 -12.61 42.42 9.86
C SER A 13 -11.28 42.44 10.62
N VAL A 14 -10.49 41.38 10.48
CA VAL A 14 -9.10 41.34 10.96
C VAL A 14 -8.20 41.46 9.74
N GLU A 15 -7.47 42.58 9.69
CA GLU A 15 -6.43 42.89 8.73
C GLU A 15 -5.13 42.23 9.19
N VAL A 16 -4.48 41.45 8.31
CA VAL A 16 -3.19 40.79 8.59
C VAL A 16 -2.10 41.53 7.84
N GLU A 17 -1.29 42.26 8.59
CA GLU A 17 -0.14 43.02 8.11
C GLU A 17 1.04 42.09 7.78
N LYS A 18 1.60 42.21 6.57
CA LYS A 18 2.78 41.47 6.10
C LYS A 18 4.06 42.11 6.63
N VAL A 19 4.77 41.43 7.54
CA VAL A 19 6.15 41.79 7.89
C VAL A 19 7.13 41.07 6.97
N ILE A 20 7.70 41.82 6.03
CA ILE A 20 8.83 41.42 5.18
C ILE A 20 10.13 41.66 5.98
N LYS A 21 10.86 40.60 6.30
CA LYS A 21 12.22 40.72 6.87
C LYS A 21 13.25 40.27 5.84
N LYS A 22 13.87 41.24 5.16
CA LYS A 22 15.10 41.06 4.37
C LYS A 22 16.21 40.57 5.31
N ARG A 23 16.91 39.50 4.94
CA ARG A 23 18.18 39.10 5.55
C ARG A 23 19.29 39.23 4.50
N THR A 24 20.30 39.98 4.89
CA THR A 24 21.49 40.37 4.15
C THR A 24 22.46 39.20 3.95
N ARG A 25 23.14 39.22 2.79
CA ARG A 25 24.31 38.39 2.46
C ARG A 25 25.52 38.86 3.29
N GLY A 26 26.28 37.89 3.79
CA GLY A 26 27.64 38.06 4.30
C GLY A 26 28.49 36.90 3.82
N SER A 27 29.53 37.23 3.08
CA SER A 27 30.65 36.41 2.62
C SER A 27 31.65 36.18 3.76
N ASP A 28 32.23 34.98 3.86
CA ASP A 28 33.69 34.78 3.84
C ASP A 28 34.10 33.30 3.96
N GLU A 29 35.17 32.95 3.24
CA GLU A 29 36.28 32.03 3.58
C GLU A 29 35.90 30.59 4.03
N GLY A 30 36.22 29.49 3.34
CA GLY A 30 37.36 29.22 2.48
C GLY A 30 38.54 28.66 3.29
N LEU A 31 38.52 27.40 3.73
CA LEU A 31 39.78 26.68 4.01
C LEU A 31 39.64 25.16 3.80
N SER A 32 40.51 24.68 2.92
CA SER A 32 40.73 23.31 2.47
C SER A 32 41.47 22.51 3.55
N ALA A 33 41.02 21.30 3.84
CA ALA A 33 41.80 20.30 4.56
C ALA A 33 41.84 19.02 3.73
N THR A 34 43.00 18.79 3.13
CA THR A 34 43.38 17.62 2.35
C THR A 34 43.47 16.39 3.25
N THR A 35 42.62 15.39 2.98
CA THR A 35 42.74 14.03 3.54
C THR A 35 43.44 13.16 2.51
N ALA A 36 44.70 12.81 2.77
CA ALA A 36 45.41 11.74 2.08
C ALA A 36 45.15 10.44 2.86
N ILE A 37 44.58 9.44 2.19
CA ILE A 37 44.55 8.06 2.68
C ILE A 37 45.30 7.24 1.62
N GLU A 38 46.47 6.76 2.01
CA GLU A 38 47.26 5.81 1.25
C GLU A 38 46.56 4.45 1.19
N VAL A 39 46.63 3.86 0.01
CA VAL A 39 46.26 2.48 -0.30
C VAL A 39 47.53 1.64 -0.15
N SER A 40 47.48 0.61 0.69
CA SER A 40 48.46 -0.47 0.65
C SER A 40 47.79 -1.77 0.20
N VAL A 41 48.24 -2.24 -0.96
CA VAL A 41 47.98 -3.55 -1.53
C VAL A 41 49.14 -4.45 -1.10
N GLU A 42 48.85 -5.67 -0.64
CA GLU A 42 49.85 -6.73 -0.58
C GLU A 42 49.27 -8.05 -1.06
N SER A 43 50.14 -8.81 -1.71
CA SER A 43 49.86 -9.82 -2.73
C SER A 43 50.43 -11.17 -2.30
N GLN A 44 49.70 -12.24 -2.64
CA GLN A 44 50.18 -13.60 -2.97
C GLN A 44 50.87 -14.39 -1.81
N ASP A 45 50.81 -15.73 -1.73
CA ASP A 45 51.09 -16.67 -2.83
C ASP A 45 50.68 -18.14 -2.54
N THR A 46 50.49 -18.89 -3.64
CA THR A 46 50.62 -20.36 -3.86
C THR A 46 49.71 -21.39 -3.14
N LYS A 47 49.35 -22.59 -3.66
CA LYS A 47 49.67 -23.38 -4.88
C LYS A 47 48.70 -24.59 -5.00
N SER A 48 48.34 -24.94 -6.26
CA SER A 48 48.12 -26.29 -6.86
C SER A 48 47.14 -27.31 -6.21
N VAL A 49 46.31 -28.10 -6.93
CA VAL A 49 46.69 -29.24 -7.80
C VAL A 49 45.47 -29.69 -8.66
N THR A 50 45.79 -30.22 -9.85
CA THR A 50 44.99 -30.84 -10.94
C THR A 50 44.31 -32.19 -10.54
N ARG A 51 43.31 -32.80 -11.22
CA ARG A 51 43.33 -33.42 -12.57
C ARG A 51 42.02 -34.23 -12.85
N LYS A 52 41.60 -34.25 -14.14
CA LYS A 52 41.00 -35.34 -14.96
C LYS A 52 39.57 -35.93 -14.74
N LYS A 53 38.65 -35.51 -15.62
CA LYS A 53 37.98 -36.23 -16.75
C LYS A 53 37.88 -37.77 -16.73
N GLN A 54 36.66 -38.31 -16.90
CA GLN A 54 36.41 -39.54 -17.69
C GLN A 54 34.97 -39.61 -18.25
N ARG A 55 34.87 -40.08 -19.50
CA ARG A 55 33.71 -40.31 -20.38
C ARG A 55 33.74 -41.79 -20.75
N VAL A 56 32.61 -42.50 -20.84
CA VAL A 56 32.46 -43.76 -21.61
C VAL A 56 31.04 -43.86 -22.19
N ASP A 57 30.97 -44.41 -23.41
CA ASP A 57 29.89 -44.50 -24.39
C ASP A 57 28.94 -45.72 -24.25
N GLN A 58 27.78 -45.56 -24.92
CA GLN A 58 26.89 -46.47 -25.69
C GLN A 58 27.05 -48.01 -25.62
N THR A 59 25.94 -48.75 -25.79
CA THR A 59 25.67 -49.65 -26.96
C THR A 59 24.20 -50.17 -26.97
N THR A 60 23.68 -50.31 -28.18
CA THR A 60 22.38 -50.71 -28.75
C THR A 60 22.07 -52.22 -28.67
N VAL A 61 20.78 -52.63 -28.66
CA VAL A 61 20.29 -53.87 -29.33
C VAL A 61 18.84 -53.68 -29.83
N THR A 62 18.60 -54.13 -31.07
CA THR A 62 17.33 -54.19 -31.83
C THR A 62 16.77 -55.61 -31.82
N THR A 63 15.45 -55.82 -31.67
CA THR A 63 14.73 -56.97 -32.30
C THR A 63 13.23 -56.68 -32.47
N LEU A 64 12.66 -57.12 -33.60
CA LEU A 64 11.28 -57.01 -34.07
C LEU A 64 10.40 -58.18 -33.59
N ALA A 65 9.08 -57.97 -33.38
CA ALA A 65 7.98 -58.72 -34.00
C ALA A 65 6.57 -58.41 -33.41
N THR A 66 5.66 -58.14 -34.34
CA THR A 66 4.19 -58.27 -34.48
C THR A 66 3.36 -58.96 -33.38
N PHE A 67 2.18 -58.41 -33.03
CA PHE A 67 0.82 -58.99 -33.20
C PHE A 67 -0.24 -58.11 -32.49
N ALA A 68 -1.38 -57.92 -33.16
CA ALA A 68 -2.51 -57.13 -32.69
C ALA A 68 -3.38 -57.92 -31.69
N THR A 69 -3.87 -57.25 -30.64
CA THR A 69 -5.17 -57.59 -30.01
C THR A 69 -5.69 -56.37 -29.23
N THR A 70 -6.91 -55.96 -29.55
CA THR A 70 -7.74 -55.01 -28.80
C THR A 70 -8.12 -55.58 -27.44
N SER A 71 -7.85 -54.86 -26.35
CA SER A 71 -8.46 -55.12 -25.04
C SER A 71 -8.72 -53.80 -24.32
N THR A 72 -10.00 -53.52 -24.13
CA THR A 72 -10.57 -52.51 -23.24
C THR A 72 -10.26 -52.85 -21.78
N ALA A 73 -9.59 -51.96 -21.04
CA ALA A 73 -9.68 -51.92 -19.58
C ALA A 73 -9.24 -50.55 -19.02
N SER A 74 -10.01 -50.08 -18.06
CA SER A 74 -9.93 -48.84 -17.29
C SER A 74 -8.53 -48.47 -16.76
N THR A 75 -8.08 -47.25 -17.07
CA THR A 75 -6.98 -46.60 -16.35
C THR A 75 -7.49 -45.45 -15.51
N SER A 76 -7.46 -45.66 -14.19
CA SER A 76 -7.34 -44.64 -13.15
C SER A 76 -6.51 -43.45 -13.65
N ALA A 77 -7.13 -42.27 -13.70
CA ALA A 77 -6.43 -41.03 -14.02
C ALA A 77 -5.44 -40.73 -12.90
N LYS A 78 -4.14 -40.82 -13.22
CA LYS A 78 -3.05 -40.36 -12.35
C LYS A 78 -3.30 -38.88 -12.00
N PRO A 79 -3.04 -38.44 -10.76
CA PRO A 79 -3.17 -37.03 -10.42
C PRO A 79 -2.22 -36.23 -11.31
N LYS A 80 -2.77 -35.25 -12.05
CA LYS A 80 -1.96 -34.28 -12.80
C LYS A 80 -1.03 -33.61 -11.79
N LEU A 81 0.27 -33.87 -11.94
CA LEU A 81 1.32 -33.12 -11.26
C LEU A 81 1.08 -31.64 -11.56
N ALA A 82 0.72 -30.86 -10.54
CA ALA A 82 0.49 -29.44 -10.69
C ALA A 82 1.76 -28.81 -11.27
N SER A 83 1.62 -28.13 -12.41
CA SER A 83 2.73 -27.46 -13.07
C SER A 83 3.37 -26.45 -12.10
N ILE A 84 4.61 -26.74 -11.69
CA ILE A 84 5.47 -25.84 -10.90
C ILE A 84 5.72 -24.51 -11.65
N PHE A 85 5.44 -24.48 -12.96
CA PHE A 85 5.55 -23.33 -13.85
C PHE A 85 4.20 -22.77 -14.27
N THR A 86 3.19 -22.81 -13.39
CA THR A 86 1.99 -22.00 -13.65
C THR A 86 2.39 -20.53 -13.51
N PRO A 87 2.34 -19.71 -14.58
CA PRO A 87 2.59 -18.28 -14.46
C PRO A 87 1.65 -17.73 -13.40
N GLN A 88 2.21 -17.01 -12.41
CA GLN A 88 1.38 -16.44 -11.36
C GLN A 88 0.42 -15.43 -12.02
N GLU A 89 -0.90 -15.64 -11.84
CA GLU A 89 -1.92 -14.78 -12.44
C GLU A 89 -1.60 -13.29 -12.16
N PRO A 90 -1.64 -12.43 -13.18
CA PRO A 90 -1.32 -11.01 -13.03
C PRO A 90 -2.31 -10.35 -12.05
N SER A 91 -1.82 -9.41 -11.24
CA SER A 91 -2.71 -8.64 -10.37
C SER A 91 -3.70 -7.82 -11.21
N SER A 92 -4.98 -7.82 -10.85
CA SER A 92 -5.95 -6.86 -11.39
C SER A 92 -5.76 -5.42 -10.88
N PHE A 93 -4.67 -5.16 -10.16
CA PHE A 93 -4.31 -3.85 -9.65
C PHE A 93 -3.81 -2.94 -10.75
N ARG A 94 -4.23 -1.67 -10.70
CA ARG A 94 -3.71 -0.60 -11.56
C ARG A 94 -3.51 0.67 -10.75
N TRP A 95 -2.39 1.35 -11.00
CA TRP A 95 -2.23 2.74 -10.62
C TRP A 95 -3.12 3.60 -11.54
N LEU A 96 -3.86 4.53 -10.95
CA LEU A 96 -4.64 5.52 -11.70
C LEU A 96 -3.78 6.77 -11.91
N SER A 97 -4.27 7.72 -12.71
CA SER A 97 -3.69 9.06 -12.70
C SER A 97 -3.65 9.59 -11.27
N PRO A 98 -2.53 10.17 -10.80
CA PRO A 98 -2.46 10.75 -9.46
C PRO A 98 -3.62 11.73 -9.24
N PHE A 99 -4.15 11.78 -8.02
CA PHE A 99 -5.19 12.76 -7.68
C PHE A 99 -4.61 14.17 -7.66
N ASP A 100 -3.36 14.27 -7.21
CA ASP A 100 -2.50 15.44 -7.23
C ASP A 100 -1.05 14.99 -7.43
N HIS A 101 -0.13 15.90 -7.74
CA HIS A 101 1.29 15.61 -7.87
C HIS A 101 1.91 14.93 -6.63
N THR A 102 1.30 15.11 -5.46
CA THR A 102 1.77 14.53 -4.20
C THR A 102 0.85 13.45 -3.62
N CYS A 103 -0.18 13.03 -4.36
CA CYS A 103 -1.14 12.00 -3.94
C CYS A 103 -1.31 10.92 -5.01
N LEU A 104 -0.60 9.80 -4.84
CA LEU A 104 -0.81 8.62 -5.68
C LEU A 104 -2.14 7.97 -5.33
N ARG A 105 -2.82 7.43 -6.33
CA ARG A 105 -4.01 6.59 -6.12
C ARG A 105 -4.00 5.36 -7.02
N GLY A 106 -4.46 4.25 -6.50
CA GLY A 106 -4.56 2.98 -7.21
C GLY A 106 -5.81 2.22 -6.83
N VAL A 107 -6.16 1.23 -7.64
CA VAL A 107 -7.35 0.41 -7.45
C VAL A 107 -7.04 -1.05 -7.75
N HIS A 108 -7.54 -1.93 -6.89
CA HIS A 108 -7.57 -3.37 -7.13
C HIS A 108 -9.01 -3.82 -7.37
N LEU A 109 -9.23 -4.55 -8.46
CA LEU A 109 -10.56 -4.97 -8.91
C LEU A 109 -11.49 -3.76 -9.14
N SER A 110 -12.75 -3.88 -8.70
CA SER A 110 -13.80 -2.88 -8.85
C SER A 110 -14.51 -2.67 -7.50
N PRO A 111 -13.98 -1.83 -6.59
CA PRO A 111 -14.51 -1.70 -5.23
C PRO A 111 -15.99 -1.32 -5.15
N LEU A 112 -16.50 -0.53 -6.09
CA LEU A 112 -17.92 -0.18 -6.13
C LEU A 112 -18.83 -1.25 -6.76
N GLN A 113 -18.28 -2.23 -7.48
CA GLN A 113 -19.09 -3.24 -8.18
C GLN A 113 -19.96 -4.06 -7.21
N THR A 114 -19.45 -4.37 -6.02
CA THR A 114 -20.19 -5.10 -4.97
C THR A 114 -21.45 -4.35 -4.52
N PHE A 115 -21.48 -3.03 -4.66
CA PHE A 115 -22.60 -2.18 -4.25
C PHE A 115 -23.59 -1.90 -5.39
N THR A 116 -23.15 -2.01 -6.64
CA THR A 116 -23.95 -1.72 -7.83
C THR A 116 -24.60 -2.95 -8.48
N ALA A 117 -23.96 -4.13 -8.39
CA ALA A 117 -24.28 -5.29 -9.21
C ALA A 117 -25.73 -5.80 -9.13
N SER A 118 -26.45 -5.51 -8.03
CA SER A 118 -27.84 -5.95 -7.82
C SER A 118 -28.85 -4.79 -7.79
N ARG A 119 -28.43 -3.56 -8.12
CA ARG A 119 -29.30 -2.39 -8.03
C ARG A 119 -29.98 -2.08 -9.36
N THR A 120 -31.30 -1.87 -9.29
CA THR A 120 -32.14 -1.37 -10.39
C THR A 120 -32.51 0.11 -10.24
N SER A 121 -32.15 0.73 -9.10
CA SER A 121 -32.50 2.10 -8.73
C SER A 121 -31.39 3.10 -9.11
N SER A 122 -31.81 4.29 -9.56
CA SER A 122 -30.96 5.44 -9.89
C SER A 122 -30.50 6.28 -8.69
N GLU A 123 -30.84 5.88 -7.45
CA GLU A 123 -30.46 6.63 -6.26
C GLU A 123 -28.94 6.55 -5.99
N PRO A 124 -28.34 7.59 -5.39
CA PRO A 124 -26.94 7.54 -4.97
C PRO A 124 -26.63 6.33 -4.08
N ILE A 125 -25.41 5.81 -4.17
CA ILE A 125 -24.97 4.67 -3.37
C ILE A 125 -24.28 5.17 -2.11
N THR A 126 -24.83 4.89 -0.93
CA THR A 126 -24.12 5.17 0.32
C THR A 126 -23.31 3.95 0.73
N VAL A 127 -21.98 4.11 0.88
CA VAL A 127 -21.06 3.05 1.31
C VAL A 127 -20.49 3.34 2.69
N LYS A 128 -20.21 2.29 3.47
CA LYS A 128 -19.39 2.37 4.68
C LYS A 128 -17.95 1.96 4.34
N VAL A 129 -16.98 2.63 4.93
CA VAL A 129 -15.56 2.47 4.59
C VAL A 129 -14.78 1.94 5.79
N ALA A 130 -14.02 0.88 5.55
CA ALA A 130 -12.94 0.44 6.42
C ALA A 130 -11.65 1.02 5.84
N ALA A 131 -11.15 2.10 6.43
CA ALA A 131 -9.90 2.73 6.01
C ALA A 131 -8.75 2.25 6.90
N LEU A 132 -7.63 1.85 6.30
CA LEU A 132 -6.51 1.25 7.03
C LEU A 132 -5.18 1.87 6.59
N ASP A 133 -4.27 2.08 7.53
CA ASP A 133 -2.87 2.30 7.22
C ASP A 133 -2.22 1.03 6.60
N LEU A 134 -1.06 1.20 5.95
CA LEU A 134 -0.32 0.11 5.33
C LEU A 134 0.82 -0.42 6.21
N ASP A 135 1.87 0.38 6.43
CA ASP A 135 3.15 -0.07 6.97
C ASP A 135 3.15 0.01 8.50
N GLY A 136 3.10 -1.14 9.18
CA GLY A 136 2.88 -1.22 10.63
C GLY A 136 1.47 -1.68 10.99
N THR A 137 0.55 -1.64 10.03
CA THR A 137 -0.87 -1.99 10.21
C THR A 137 -1.28 -3.23 9.40
N LEU A 138 -1.29 -3.14 8.07
CA LEU A 138 -1.60 -4.29 7.20
C LEU A 138 -0.37 -5.17 6.99
N ILE A 139 0.76 -4.54 6.70
CA ILE A 139 2.04 -5.22 6.46
C ILE A 139 3.06 -4.80 7.51
N ARG A 140 4.10 -5.60 7.69
CA ARG A 140 5.26 -5.19 8.50
C ARG A 140 5.95 -4.01 7.82
N PHE A 141 6.34 -3.01 8.61
CA PHE A 141 7.25 -1.99 8.14
C PHE A 141 8.61 -2.63 7.82
N ALA A 142 9.04 -2.51 6.57
CA ALA A 142 10.25 -3.16 6.08
C ALA A 142 11.55 -2.43 6.48
N GLY A 143 11.45 -1.29 7.16
CA GLY A 143 12.59 -0.42 7.45
C GLY A 143 12.97 0.48 6.28
N PHE A 144 13.87 1.43 6.54
CA PHE A 144 14.42 2.31 5.50
C PHE A 144 15.56 1.61 4.74
N GLY A 145 15.70 1.92 3.45
CA GLY A 145 16.88 1.50 2.66
C GLY A 145 16.93 0.01 2.27
N THR A 146 15.79 -0.69 2.26
CA THR A 146 15.72 -2.11 1.86
C THR A 146 16.33 -2.38 0.49
N LYS A 147 17.22 -3.38 0.41
CA LYS A 147 17.86 -3.86 -0.84
C LYS A 147 17.27 -5.20 -1.29
N GLY A 148 17.57 -5.61 -2.54
CA GLY A 148 17.15 -6.90 -3.09
C GLY A 148 15.79 -6.86 -3.81
N PRO A 149 15.12 -8.01 -4.03
CA PRO A 149 13.80 -8.06 -4.64
C PRO A 149 12.74 -7.31 -3.84
N VAL A 150 11.70 -6.81 -4.50
CA VAL A 150 10.54 -6.21 -3.83
C VAL A 150 9.70 -7.32 -3.20
N ARG A 151 9.39 -7.20 -1.92
CA ARG A 151 8.60 -8.15 -1.13
C ARG A 151 7.85 -7.43 -0.01
N PHE A 152 6.88 -8.11 0.60
CA PHE A 152 6.21 -7.65 1.80
C PHE A 152 5.88 -8.86 2.69
N ASP A 153 5.69 -8.59 3.98
CA ASP A 153 5.19 -9.57 4.95
C ASP A 153 3.94 -9.02 5.61
N TRP A 154 2.92 -9.85 5.79
CA TRP A 154 1.73 -9.47 6.55
C TRP A 154 2.12 -9.08 8.00
N TRP A 155 1.47 -8.06 8.55
CA TRP A 155 1.70 -7.65 9.93
C TRP A 155 1.41 -8.80 10.90
N ARG A 156 0.28 -9.48 10.66
CA ARG A 156 -0.12 -10.75 11.27
C ARG A 156 -0.80 -11.64 10.23
N THR A 157 -0.76 -12.96 10.44
CA THR A 157 -1.41 -13.95 9.57
C THR A 157 -2.93 -13.78 9.51
N SER A 158 -3.55 -13.13 10.50
CA SER A 158 -4.98 -12.84 10.56
C SER A 158 -5.43 -11.72 9.61
N VAL A 159 -4.52 -10.85 9.14
CA VAL A 159 -4.87 -9.64 8.37
C VAL A 159 -5.70 -9.95 7.12
N PRO A 160 -5.29 -10.88 6.21
CA PRO A 160 -6.09 -11.18 5.02
C PRO A 160 -7.48 -11.74 5.36
N GLY A 161 -7.59 -12.54 6.43
CA GLY A 161 -8.86 -13.08 6.91
C GLY A 161 -9.81 -11.96 7.34
N LYS A 162 -9.31 -11.00 8.12
CA LYS A 162 -10.11 -9.85 8.58
C LYS A 162 -10.50 -8.89 7.45
N LEU A 163 -9.64 -8.69 6.45
CA LEU A 163 -10.01 -7.93 5.25
C LEU A 163 -11.11 -8.64 4.44
N LYS A 164 -11.07 -9.98 4.37
CA LYS A 164 -12.13 -10.76 3.71
C LYS A 164 -13.46 -10.64 4.46
N GLU A 165 -13.43 -10.71 5.78
CA GLU A 165 -14.61 -10.50 6.63
C GLU A 165 -15.21 -9.12 6.38
N LEU A 166 -14.39 -8.06 6.43
CA LEU A 166 -14.83 -6.70 6.14
C LEU A 166 -15.50 -6.54 4.78
N HIS A 167 -14.88 -7.09 3.74
CA HIS A 167 -15.48 -7.07 2.40
C HIS A 167 -16.83 -7.82 2.37
N THR A 168 -16.92 -8.97 3.05
CA THR A 168 -18.16 -9.75 3.16
C THR A 168 -19.25 -9.01 3.93
N GLU A 169 -18.88 -8.21 4.93
CA GLU A 169 -19.77 -7.35 5.71
C GLU A 169 -20.19 -6.07 4.96
N GLY A 170 -19.79 -5.92 3.70
CA GLY A 170 -20.15 -4.79 2.85
C GLY A 170 -19.37 -3.51 3.16
N TYR A 171 -18.15 -3.63 3.69
CA TYR A 171 -17.24 -2.48 3.76
C TYR A 171 -16.50 -2.30 2.44
N LEU A 172 -16.46 -1.05 1.97
CA LEU A 172 -15.47 -0.63 1.00
C LEU A 172 -14.12 -0.51 1.72
N ILE A 173 -13.09 -1.14 1.18
CA ILE A 173 -11.74 -1.11 1.77
C ILE A 173 -10.93 -0.01 1.11
N ALA A 174 -10.36 0.87 1.94
CA ALA A 174 -9.45 1.92 1.51
C ALA A 174 -8.13 1.82 2.29
N ILE A 175 -7.01 1.86 1.58
CA ILE A 175 -5.67 1.92 2.17
C ILE A 175 -5.17 3.36 2.09
N VAL A 176 -4.76 3.95 3.21
CA VAL A 176 -4.33 5.36 3.29
C VAL A 176 -2.95 5.42 3.93
N SER A 177 -1.93 5.81 3.17
CA SER A 177 -0.54 5.64 3.60
C SER A 177 0.37 6.85 3.35
N ASN A 178 1.22 7.17 4.33
CA ASN A 178 2.24 8.21 4.21
C ASN A 178 3.52 7.63 3.59
N GLN A 179 3.80 7.95 2.33
CA GLN A 179 4.86 7.31 1.51
C GLN A 179 5.79 8.37 0.91
N LYS A 180 6.45 9.15 1.78
CA LYS A 180 7.40 10.23 1.43
C LYS A 180 8.72 9.68 0.84
N TYR A 181 8.63 8.74 -0.09
CA TYR A 181 9.72 8.16 -0.85
C TYR A 181 9.97 8.97 -2.13
N LYS A 182 11.21 8.90 -2.62
CA LYS A 182 11.63 9.53 -3.87
C LYS A 182 12.42 8.54 -4.73
N GLY A 183 12.46 8.79 -6.03
CA GLY A 183 13.25 8.01 -7.00
C GLY A 183 12.99 6.51 -6.88
N LYS A 184 14.07 5.72 -6.77
CA LYS A 184 13.99 4.25 -6.72
C LYS A 184 13.16 3.72 -5.54
N SER A 185 13.14 4.40 -4.40
CA SER A 185 12.33 3.96 -3.24
C SER A 185 10.83 4.11 -3.53
N LEU A 186 10.44 5.17 -4.25
CA LEU A 186 9.05 5.36 -4.66
C LEU A 186 8.64 4.31 -5.69
N GLN A 187 9.51 4.00 -6.65
CA GLN A 187 9.27 2.92 -7.61
C GLN A 187 9.10 1.58 -6.90
N ARG A 188 9.98 1.25 -5.95
CA ARG A 188 9.86 0.01 -5.16
C ARG A 188 8.54 -0.06 -4.37
N PHE A 189 8.06 1.07 -3.85
CA PHE A 189 6.74 1.12 -3.24
C PHE A 189 5.64 0.84 -4.27
N GLN A 190 5.70 1.46 -5.44
CA GLN A 190 4.73 1.22 -6.52
C GLN A 190 4.72 -0.23 -7.00
N ASP A 191 5.88 -0.89 -7.02
CA ASP A 191 6.02 -2.31 -7.36
C ASP A 191 5.56 -3.24 -6.22
N LYS A 192 5.56 -2.76 -4.96
CA LYS A 192 5.11 -3.51 -3.77
C LYS A 192 3.59 -3.71 -3.77
N VAL A 193 2.83 -2.71 -4.20
CA VAL A 193 1.36 -2.74 -4.11
C VAL A 193 0.71 -3.84 -4.98
N PRO A 194 1.14 -4.09 -6.23
CA PRO A 194 0.67 -5.24 -7.02
C PRO A 194 0.94 -6.61 -6.37
N LEU A 195 1.99 -6.75 -5.55
CA LEU A 195 2.23 -7.98 -4.78
C LEU A 195 1.16 -8.16 -3.69
N ILE A 196 0.83 -7.08 -2.98
CA ILE A 196 -0.23 -7.07 -1.95
C ILE A 196 -1.58 -7.40 -2.59
N ALA A 197 -1.90 -6.75 -3.71
CA ALA A 197 -3.13 -6.99 -4.46
C ALA A 197 -3.29 -8.45 -4.91
N ARG A 198 -2.21 -9.09 -5.39
CA ARG A 198 -2.22 -10.53 -5.71
C ARG A 198 -2.57 -11.40 -4.50
N SER A 199 -2.03 -11.07 -3.33
CA SER A 199 -2.34 -11.81 -2.09
C SER A 199 -3.75 -11.53 -1.57
N LEU A 200 -4.46 -10.54 -2.14
CA LEU A 200 -5.83 -10.15 -1.85
C LEU A 200 -6.72 -10.31 -3.10
N SER A 201 -6.51 -11.37 -3.90
CA SER A 201 -7.10 -11.53 -5.24
C SER A 201 -8.63 -11.46 -5.31
N GLY A 202 -9.35 -11.68 -4.22
CA GLY A 202 -10.82 -11.58 -4.13
C GLY A 202 -11.34 -10.41 -3.28
N ILE A 203 -10.48 -9.46 -2.89
CA ILE A 203 -10.82 -8.36 -1.99
C ILE A 203 -10.53 -7.03 -2.72
N PRO A 204 -11.56 -6.35 -3.26
CA PRO A 204 -11.40 -5.05 -3.89
C PRO A 204 -10.94 -3.99 -2.88
N PHE A 205 -10.05 -3.10 -3.30
CA PHE A 205 -9.67 -1.93 -2.48
C PHE A 205 -9.23 -0.75 -3.33
N TYR A 206 -9.33 0.45 -2.75
CA TYR A 206 -8.58 1.62 -3.20
C TYR A 206 -7.35 1.83 -2.33
N ILE A 207 -6.30 2.42 -2.89
CA ILE A 207 -5.12 2.87 -2.14
C ILE A 207 -4.80 4.31 -2.48
N PHE A 208 -4.49 5.10 -1.46
CA PHE A 208 -4.01 6.47 -1.54
C PHE A 208 -2.68 6.57 -0.81
N ALA A 209 -1.69 7.21 -1.44
CA ALA A 209 -0.37 7.36 -0.87
C ALA A 209 0.17 8.80 -1.03
N ALA A 210 0.39 9.47 0.11
CA ALA A 210 0.94 10.82 0.17
C ALA A 210 2.46 10.80 0.04
N THR A 211 3.01 11.49 -0.95
CA THR A 211 4.45 11.46 -1.28
C THR A 211 5.22 12.70 -0.80
N SER A 212 4.55 13.65 -0.17
CA SER A 212 5.12 14.91 0.35
C SER A 212 4.61 15.22 1.77
N ASP A 213 5.12 16.30 2.38
CA ASP A 213 4.62 16.84 3.64
C ASP A 213 3.63 17.98 3.34
N ASP A 214 2.40 17.62 3.00
CA ASP A 214 1.32 18.56 2.68
C ASP A 214 -0.03 18.05 3.19
N LYS A 215 -1.13 18.62 2.70
CA LYS A 215 -2.51 18.27 3.10
C LYS A 215 -2.85 16.78 2.92
N PHE A 216 -2.17 16.06 2.03
CA PHE A 216 -2.41 14.63 1.83
C PHE A 216 -1.74 13.78 2.91
N ARG A 217 -0.67 14.28 3.53
CA ARG A 217 0.06 13.54 4.57
C ARG A 217 -0.75 13.53 5.86
N LYS A 218 -1.03 12.32 6.38
CA LYS A 218 -1.64 12.14 7.71
C LYS A 218 -0.80 12.89 8.76
N PRO A 219 -1.42 13.68 9.67
CA PRO A 219 -2.85 13.69 10.01
C PRO A 219 -3.78 14.53 9.11
N GLY A 220 -3.28 15.13 8.02
CA GLY A 220 -4.12 15.83 7.05
C GLY A 220 -5.12 14.91 6.32
N THR A 221 -6.29 15.46 5.97
CA THR A 221 -7.43 14.71 5.41
C THR A 221 -7.37 14.52 3.90
N GLY A 222 -6.38 15.07 3.19
CA GLY A 222 -6.42 15.17 1.73
C GLY A 222 -6.57 13.84 1.00
N MET A 223 -6.04 12.73 1.55
CA MET A 223 -6.24 11.39 0.98
C MET A 223 -7.68 10.88 1.16
N TRP A 224 -8.35 11.24 2.26
CA TRP A 224 -9.78 10.96 2.45
C TRP A 224 -10.64 11.79 1.51
N ASP A 225 -10.34 13.08 1.38
CA ASP A 225 -11.06 13.98 0.48
C ASP A 225 -10.95 13.49 -0.98
N ALA A 226 -9.78 12.96 -1.38
CA ALA A 226 -9.58 12.32 -2.67
C ALA A 226 -10.45 11.06 -2.88
N LEU A 227 -10.64 10.24 -1.84
CA LEU A 227 -11.56 9.11 -1.89
C LEU A 227 -13.00 9.59 -2.05
N VAL A 228 -13.44 10.57 -1.25
CA VAL A 228 -14.79 11.13 -1.31
C VAL A 228 -15.08 11.66 -2.72
N SER A 229 -14.23 12.54 -3.27
CA SER A 229 -14.44 13.10 -4.60
C SER A 229 -14.48 12.04 -5.71
N MET A 230 -13.69 10.97 -5.58
CA MET A 230 -13.71 9.88 -6.55
C MET A 230 -15.03 9.10 -6.48
N LEU A 231 -15.52 8.80 -5.28
CA LEU A 231 -16.79 8.11 -5.09
C LEU A 231 -17.97 8.96 -5.56
N GLU A 232 -17.95 10.27 -5.32
CA GLU A 232 -19.00 11.20 -5.77
C GLU A 232 -19.14 11.22 -7.30
N VAL A 233 -18.02 11.22 -8.02
CA VAL A 233 -17.99 11.11 -9.49
C VAL A 233 -18.58 9.77 -9.97
N GLU A 234 -18.41 8.71 -9.19
CA GLU A 234 -18.99 7.39 -9.45
C GLU A 234 -20.42 7.23 -8.90
N GLY A 235 -21.05 8.30 -8.42
CA GLY A 235 -22.43 8.30 -7.93
C GLY A 235 -22.61 7.68 -6.53
N ALA A 236 -21.54 7.67 -5.74
CA ALA A 236 -21.51 7.14 -4.39
C ALA A 236 -21.15 8.20 -3.32
N THR A 237 -21.66 8.01 -2.10
CA THR A 237 -21.36 8.84 -0.91
C THR A 237 -20.88 7.95 0.23
N ILE A 238 -20.19 8.51 1.22
CA ILE A 238 -19.69 7.76 2.38
C ILE A 238 -20.55 8.01 3.62
N ASP A 239 -21.03 6.93 4.24
CA ASP A 239 -21.53 6.97 5.61
C ASP A 239 -20.34 6.96 6.59
N VAL A 240 -19.90 8.16 6.98
CA VAL A 240 -18.77 8.34 7.91
C VAL A 240 -19.06 7.72 9.28
N LYS A 241 -20.32 7.71 9.74
CA LYS A 241 -20.68 7.19 11.08
C LYS A 241 -20.54 5.68 11.17
N SER A 242 -20.77 4.98 10.05
CA SER A 242 -20.58 3.53 9.93
C SER A 242 -19.18 3.14 9.44
N SER A 243 -18.32 4.12 9.19
CA SER A 243 -16.93 3.93 8.74
C SER A 243 -15.97 3.94 9.93
N PHE A 244 -14.72 3.52 9.73
CA PHE A 244 -13.68 3.59 10.76
C PHE A 244 -12.27 3.63 10.15
N PHE A 245 -11.28 3.98 10.97
CA PHE A 245 -9.85 3.95 10.61
C PHE A 245 -9.05 3.00 11.50
N VAL A 246 -8.13 2.23 10.90
CA VAL A 246 -7.16 1.39 11.63
C VAL A 246 -5.74 1.84 11.32
N GLY A 247 -4.92 2.09 12.34
CA GLY A 247 -3.53 2.51 12.13
C GLY A 247 -2.64 2.37 13.36
N ASP A 248 -1.34 2.15 13.17
CA ASP A 248 -0.36 1.96 14.25
C ASP A 248 0.19 3.29 14.80
N ALA A 249 0.14 4.38 14.04
CA ALA A 249 0.57 5.70 14.49
C ALA A 249 -0.47 6.34 15.43
N ALA A 250 -0.59 5.79 16.65
CA ALA A 250 -1.61 6.13 17.63
C ALA A 250 -1.13 7.06 18.75
N GLY A 251 0.15 7.47 18.73
CA GLY A 251 0.76 8.32 19.75
C GLY A 251 1.02 7.61 21.09
N ARG A 252 1.09 6.27 21.09
CA ARG A 252 1.46 5.48 22.27
C ARG A 252 2.96 5.54 22.51
N SER A 253 3.41 5.12 23.70
CA SER A 253 4.84 4.96 23.95
C SER A 253 5.46 3.97 22.96
N GLY A 254 6.46 4.43 22.20
CA GLY A 254 7.12 3.65 21.15
C GLY A 254 6.52 3.79 19.75
N ASP A 255 5.34 4.41 19.59
CA ASP A 255 4.82 4.76 18.26
C ASP A 255 5.69 5.85 17.64
N HIS A 256 5.93 5.77 16.34
CA HIS A 256 6.76 6.73 15.61
C HIS A 256 6.07 8.11 15.44
N SER A 257 4.74 8.15 15.50
CA SER A 257 3.91 9.36 15.42
C SER A 257 2.48 9.08 15.94
N ASP A 258 1.63 10.10 15.90
CA ASP A 258 0.18 10.01 16.14
C ASP A 258 -0.65 10.29 14.86
N GLY A 259 -0.02 10.19 13.69
CA GLY A 259 -0.60 10.61 12.41
C GLY A 259 -1.90 9.89 12.04
N ASP A 260 -2.01 8.60 12.37
CA ASP A 260 -3.21 7.79 12.08
C ASP A 260 -4.38 8.18 12.96
N LYS A 261 -4.12 8.33 14.27
CA LYS A 261 -5.14 8.80 15.22
C LYS A 261 -5.57 10.23 14.92
N GLY A 262 -4.63 11.09 14.54
CA GLY A 262 -4.90 12.46 14.11
C GLY A 262 -5.74 12.51 12.84
N PHE A 263 -5.42 11.69 11.83
CA PHE A 263 -6.20 11.55 10.60
C PHE A 263 -7.64 11.11 10.89
N ALA A 264 -7.81 10.03 11.66
CA ALA A 264 -9.13 9.51 12.02
C ALA A 264 -9.97 10.58 12.74
N LYS A 265 -9.37 11.29 13.70
CA LYS A 265 -10.02 12.39 14.43
C LYS A 265 -10.41 13.54 13.49
N ALA A 266 -9.54 13.93 12.56
CA ALA A 266 -9.78 15.03 11.63
C ALA A 266 -10.93 14.71 10.66
N VAL A 267 -11.07 13.46 10.23
CA VAL A 267 -12.18 13.00 9.39
C VAL A 267 -13.47 12.78 10.21
N GLY A 268 -13.36 12.45 11.50
CA GLY A 268 -14.49 12.07 12.35
C GLY A 268 -14.77 10.57 12.35
N LEU A 269 -13.75 9.74 12.12
CA LEU A 269 -13.83 8.28 12.13
C LEU A 269 -13.52 7.71 13.53
N PRO A 270 -14.27 6.69 13.98
CA PRO A 270 -13.80 5.76 15.00
C PRO A 270 -12.40 5.24 14.66
N PHE A 271 -11.51 5.19 15.65
CA PHE A 271 -10.11 4.78 15.47
C PHE A 271 -9.80 3.52 16.26
N PHE A 272 -9.08 2.60 15.63
CA PHE A 272 -8.53 1.39 16.27
C PHE A 272 -7.06 1.22 15.94
N THR A 273 -6.28 0.68 16.88
CA THR A 273 -4.93 0.20 16.57
C THR A 273 -4.99 -1.19 15.93
N PRO A 274 -3.93 -1.65 15.24
CA PRO A 274 -3.92 -2.97 14.62
C PRO A 274 -4.10 -4.09 15.67
N GLU A 275 -3.57 -3.93 16.87
CA GLU A 275 -3.73 -4.88 17.98
C GLU A 275 -5.19 -4.94 18.47
N GLN A 276 -5.84 -3.79 18.59
CA GLN A 276 -7.26 -3.75 18.96
C GLN A 276 -8.12 -4.42 17.90
N TYR A 277 -7.87 -4.09 16.63
CA TYR A 277 -8.73 -4.49 15.54
C TYR A 277 -8.53 -5.95 15.11
N PHE A 278 -7.28 -6.35 14.83
CA PHE A 278 -7.00 -7.68 14.29
C PHE A 278 -6.79 -8.75 15.37
N LEU A 279 -6.47 -8.36 16.61
CA LEU A 279 -6.16 -9.29 17.71
C LEU A 279 -7.15 -9.20 18.88
N GLY A 280 -8.09 -8.23 18.88
CA GLY A 280 -9.07 -8.07 19.96
C GLY A 280 -8.45 -7.62 21.29
N ILE A 281 -7.23 -7.06 21.27
CA ILE A 281 -6.54 -6.63 22.49
C ILE A 281 -7.15 -5.31 22.96
N LYS A 282 -7.61 -5.26 24.21
CA LYS A 282 -8.19 -4.03 24.79
C LYS A 282 -7.13 -2.91 24.89
N PRO A 283 -7.54 -1.62 24.77
CA PRO A 283 -6.66 -0.50 25.07
C PRO A 283 -6.06 -0.66 26.47
N LYS A 284 -4.78 -0.31 26.62
CA LYS A 284 -4.16 -0.10 27.92
C LYS A 284 -4.55 1.27 28.48
#